data_AF-A0A4Q1AU68-F1
#
_entry.id   AF-A0A4Q1AU68-F1
#
_cell.length_a   1.000
_cell.length_b   1.000
_cell.length_c   1.000
_cell.angle_alpha   90.00
_cell.angle_beta   90.00
_cell.angle_gamma   90.00
#
_symmetry.space_group_name_H-M   'P 1'
#
loop_
_entity.id
_entity.type
_entity.pdbx_description
1 polymer ?
#
loop_
_entity_poly.entity_id
_entity_poly.type
_entity_poly.pdbx_seq_one_letter_code
_entity_poly.pdbx_strand_id
1 'polypeptide(L)'
;MTTYLNDYRSYIYQTNYTDSYNAVVRVSNTESYGTGALLYDGRSILTAAHIFEGYNTDNITVYFDTAWGTQAYSATLNIYDYYDSLNSNGDIAILTVDENPSAFYERYDIYRGDDELGSNFTMVGYGAYGSGSTGKLEYETEILKLKTTNTFEADFYSIDLSSKTNLSWDPLQSSILAADFDSGYTSNDALGYLLNINDLGNGTTEGMIASGDSGGPAFIDGLIAGIASYTVSLSSNFNELDVNNIIDSSFGEIGAWQRVSYYSEWIDKTIREGYENAPTSRDEVQTEILEADEGDISYAYFLLEFLEDRDNVSENITLNYTTRDGSATAGEDYIATSGVITLYKDESQVIIPVEVLGDNISEGNETFYLDVTNPSYGSLGDNTSTLTAVRTIIDDDYNIA
;
A
#
# COMPACT_ATOMS: atom_id res chain seq x y z
N MET A 1 5.31 -16.63 2.07
CA MET A 1 6.48 -16.26 1.25
C MET A 1 7.56 -17.32 1.30
N THR A 2 8.08 -17.75 0.15
CA THR A 2 9.26 -18.62 0.06
C THR A 2 10.53 -17.80 0.04
N THR A 3 11.58 -18.33 0.68
CA THR A 3 12.86 -17.62 0.89
C THR A 3 14.00 -18.29 0.13
N TYR A 4 15.02 -17.54 -0.27
CA TYR A 4 16.15 -18.10 -1.01
C TYR A 4 16.83 -19.24 -0.24
N LEU A 5 17.11 -19.03 1.05
CA LEU A 5 17.71 -20.04 1.92
C LEU A 5 16.64 -20.96 2.49
N ASN A 6 16.99 -22.21 2.74
CA ASN A 6 16.13 -23.10 3.55
C ASN A 6 16.23 -22.78 5.06
N ASP A 7 16.05 -21.51 5.40
CA ASP A 7 16.07 -20.95 6.75
C ASP A 7 15.22 -19.67 6.82
N TYR A 8 13.92 -19.81 6.55
CA TYR A 8 12.94 -18.72 6.62
C TYR A 8 12.76 -18.14 8.04
N ARG A 9 13.41 -18.73 9.06
CA ARG A 9 13.47 -18.18 10.43
C ARG A 9 14.66 -17.26 10.66
N SER A 10 15.56 -17.13 9.69
CA SER A 10 16.65 -16.18 9.76
C SER A 10 16.12 -14.76 9.94
N TYR A 11 16.81 -13.98 10.77
CA TYR A 11 16.44 -12.59 11.09
C TYR A 11 16.37 -11.68 9.85
N ILE A 12 16.98 -12.07 8.73
CA ILE A 12 16.93 -11.31 7.47
C ILE A 12 15.54 -11.36 6.84
N TYR A 13 14.77 -12.42 7.07
CA TYR A 13 13.42 -12.61 6.52
C TYR A 13 12.31 -12.26 7.50
N GLN A 14 12.60 -12.22 8.80
CA GLN A 14 11.58 -11.90 9.78
C GLN A 14 11.37 -10.40 9.92
N THR A 15 10.11 -10.01 10.08
CA THR A 15 9.67 -8.67 10.48
C THR A 15 8.69 -8.79 11.63
N ASN A 16 8.51 -7.72 12.38
CA ASN A 16 7.61 -7.70 13.53
C ASN A 16 7.02 -6.31 13.77
N TYR A 17 6.18 -6.19 14.79
CA TYR A 17 5.46 -4.96 15.13
C TYR A 17 6.35 -3.77 15.53
N THR A 18 7.67 -3.92 15.70
CA THR A 18 8.59 -2.84 16.11
C THR A 18 9.44 -2.28 14.96
N ASP A 19 9.34 -2.84 13.76
CA ASP A 19 10.04 -2.33 12.59
C ASP A 19 9.12 -1.52 11.65
N SER A 20 9.69 -0.98 10.58
CA SER A 20 8.99 -0.13 9.62
C SER A 20 7.89 -0.84 8.82
N TYR A 21 7.70 -2.15 9.00
CA TYR A 21 6.63 -2.91 8.36
C TYR A 21 5.48 -3.22 9.34
N ASN A 22 5.44 -2.58 10.52
CA ASN A 22 4.48 -2.88 11.57
C ASN A 22 3.00 -2.70 11.16
N ALA A 23 2.72 -1.94 10.10
CA ALA A 23 1.38 -1.69 9.58
C ALA A 23 1.05 -2.49 8.30
N VAL A 24 1.91 -3.43 7.93
CA VAL A 24 1.52 -4.56 7.07
C VAL A 24 0.71 -5.52 7.93
N VAL A 25 -0.52 -5.80 7.54
CA VAL A 25 -1.53 -6.45 8.38
C VAL A 25 -2.06 -7.72 7.75
N ARG A 26 -2.58 -8.62 8.58
CA ARG A 26 -3.36 -9.75 8.08
C ARG A 26 -4.80 -9.30 7.89
N VAL A 27 -5.38 -9.60 6.74
CA VAL A 27 -6.80 -9.37 6.45
C VAL A 27 -7.50 -10.71 6.33
N SER A 28 -8.77 -10.79 6.74
CA SER A 28 -9.52 -12.03 6.69
C SER A 28 -11.01 -11.76 6.51
N ASN A 29 -11.67 -12.60 5.73
CA ASN A 29 -13.07 -12.94 5.98
C ASN A 29 -13.10 -14.29 6.74
N THR A 30 -14.26 -14.74 7.20
CA THR A 30 -14.36 -15.99 7.99
C THR A 30 -13.89 -17.26 7.24
N GLU A 31 -13.65 -17.17 5.93
CA GLU A 31 -13.37 -18.30 5.03
C GLU A 31 -12.00 -18.22 4.34
N SER A 32 -11.40 -17.03 4.25
CA SER A 32 -10.18 -16.72 3.51
C SER A 32 -9.38 -15.64 4.23
N TYR A 33 -8.05 -15.66 4.06
CA TYR A 33 -7.16 -14.64 4.60
C TYR A 33 -6.12 -14.23 3.57
N GLY A 34 -5.55 -13.04 3.78
CA GLY A 34 -4.42 -12.53 3.04
C GLY A 34 -3.68 -11.47 3.83
N THR A 35 -2.98 -10.61 3.11
CA THR A 35 -2.20 -9.50 3.65
C THR A 35 -2.76 -8.17 3.13
N GLY A 36 -2.55 -7.09 3.86
CA GLY A 36 -2.78 -5.72 3.39
C GLY A 36 -1.81 -4.74 4.04
N ALA A 37 -1.92 -3.46 3.71
CA ALA A 37 -1.06 -2.41 4.27
C ALA A 37 -1.86 -1.14 4.59
N LEU A 38 -1.62 -0.58 5.78
CA LEU A 38 -2.24 0.68 6.22
C LEU A 38 -1.73 1.86 5.39
N LEU A 39 -2.67 2.60 4.80
CA LEU A 39 -2.40 3.76 3.97
C LEU A 39 -2.25 5.04 4.80
N TYR A 40 -1.78 6.07 4.12
CA TYR A 40 -1.44 7.38 4.67
C TYR A 40 -2.57 8.11 5.41
N ASP A 41 -3.83 7.71 5.24
CA ASP A 41 -4.98 8.28 5.94
C ASP A 41 -5.19 7.71 7.35
N GLY A 42 -4.41 6.69 7.70
CA GLY A 42 -4.48 6.03 8.99
C GLY A 42 -5.67 5.08 9.14
N ARG A 43 -6.53 4.87 8.13
CA ARG A 43 -7.73 4.00 8.22
C ARG A 43 -7.91 3.03 7.07
N SER A 44 -7.34 3.31 5.91
CA SER A 44 -7.55 2.50 4.73
C SER A 44 -6.47 1.42 4.62
N ILE A 45 -6.86 0.18 4.37
CA ILE A 45 -5.95 -0.93 4.10
C ILE A 45 -6.00 -1.26 2.62
N LEU A 46 -4.87 -1.13 1.92
CA LEU A 46 -4.74 -1.59 0.55
C LEU A 46 -4.48 -3.10 0.53
N THR A 47 -5.24 -3.84 -0.28
CA THR A 47 -5.15 -5.31 -0.37
C THR A 47 -5.66 -5.81 -1.74
N ALA A 48 -5.75 -7.13 -1.92
CA ALA A 48 -6.23 -7.76 -3.15
C ALA A 48 -7.73 -8.07 -3.09
N ALA A 49 -8.42 -7.92 -4.22
CA ALA A 49 -9.86 -8.15 -4.32
C ALA A 49 -10.23 -9.65 -4.23
N HIS A 50 -9.42 -10.53 -4.82
CA HIS A 50 -9.69 -11.96 -4.91
C HIS A 50 -9.79 -12.65 -3.53
N ILE A 51 -9.21 -12.04 -2.48
CA ILE A 51 -9.34 -12.55 -1.10
C ILE A 51 -10.82 -12.64 -0.69
N PHE A 52 -11.65 -11.74 -1.21
CA PHE A 52 -13.06 -11.57 -0.85
C PHE A 52 -14.04 -12.08 -1.92
N GLU A 53 -13.54 -12.50 -3.09
CA GLU A 53 -14.39 -12.95 -4.19
C GLU A 53 -15.15 -14.24 -3.84
N GLY A 54 -16.47 -14.23 -4.04
CA GLY A 54 -17.32 -15.40 -3.81
C GLY A 54 -17.62 -15.73 -2.35
N TYR A 55 -17.18 -14.88 -1.41
CA TYR A 55 -17.36 -15.06 0.04
C TYR A 55 -18.36 -14.06 0.64
N ASN A 56 -18.85 -14.36 1.85
CA ASN A 56 -19.60 -13.39 2.63
C ASN A 56 -18.63 -12.30 3.15
N THR A 57 -18.98 -11.04 2.93
CA THR A 57 -18.17 -9.86 3.28
C THR A 57 -18.75 -9.05 4.44
N ASP A 58 -19.75 -9.57 5.14
CA ASP A 58 -20.38 -8.92 6.30
C ASP A 58 -19.44 -8.88 7.53
N ASN A 59 -18.44 -9.77 7.58
CA ASN A 59 -17.50 -9.92 8.70
C ASN A 59 -16.05 -9.94 8.20
N ILE A 60 -15.56 -8.77 7.78
CA ILE A 60 -14.15 -8.58 7.45
C ILE A 60 -13.41 -8.09 8.70
N THR A 61 -12.26 -8.69 8.96
CA THR A 61 -11.41 -8.33 10.10
C THR A 61 -9.98 -8.07 9.65
N VAL A 62 -9.43 -6.97 10.13
CA VAL A 62 -8.03 -6.57 9.95
C VAL A 62 -7.30 -6.80 11.27
N TYR A 63 -6.16 -7.50 11.22
CA TYR A 63 -5.36 -7.85 12.40
C TYR A 63 -4.01 -7.12 12.36
N PHE A 64 -3.80 -6.24 13.34
CA PHE A 64 -2.53 -5.58 13.59
C PHE A 64 -1.74 -6.34 14.65
N ASP A 65 -0.45 -6.58 14.41
CA ASP A 65 0.43 -7.20 15.40
C ASP A 65 0.73 -6.22 16.55
N THR A 66 0.79 -6.76 17.77
CA THR A 66 1.13 -6.02 19.00
C THR A 66 2.17 -6.79 19.80
N ALA A 67 2.70 -6.17 20.86
CA ALA A 67 3.58 -6.86 21.81
C ALA A 67 2.94 -8.10 22.49
N TRP A 68 1.61 -8.20 22.48
CA TRP A 68 0.84 -9.19 23.25
C TRP A 68 0.00 -10.13 22.37
N GLY A 69 0.11 -10.05 21.05
CA GLY A 69 -0.71 -10.80 20.10
C GLY A 69 -1.18 -9.92 18.96
N THR A 70 -2.48 -9.91 18.67
CA THR A 70 -3.06 -9.10 17.60
C THR A 70 -4.23 -8.25 18.11
N GLN A 71 -4.30 -7.00 17.66
CA GLN A 71 -5.50 -6.16 17.76
C GLN A 71 -6.35 -6.36 16.49
N ALA A 72 -7.66 -6.46 16.66
CA ALA A 72 -8.59 -6.70 15.55
C ALA A 72 -9.50 -5.49 15.34
N TYR A 73 -9.72 -5.13 14.08
CA TYR A 73 -10.64 -4.08 13.64
C TYR A 73 -11.65 -4.66 12.65
N SER A 74 -12.91 -4.24 12.73
CA SER A 74 -13.86 -4.58 11.66
C SER A 74 -13.59 -3.65 10.49
N ALA A 75 -13.91 -4.08 9.27
CA ALA A 75 -13.75 -3.23 8.12
C ALA A 75 -14.88 -3.36 7.10
N THR A 76 -15.09 -2.27 6.36
CA THR A 76 -15.92 -2.24 5.15
C THR A 76 -15.05 -2.43 3.92
N LEU A 77 -15.61 -2.94 2.83
CA LEU A 77 -14.87 -3.33 1.62
C LEU A 77 -15.31 -2.50 0.41
N ASN A 78 -14.32 -1.96 -0.31
CA ASN A 78 -14.46 -1.39 -1.64
C ASN A 78 -13.56 -2.15 -2.62
N ILE A 79 -14.15 -2.83 -3.59
CA ILE A 79 -13.43 -3.51 -4.68
C ILE A 79 -13.36 -2.57 -5.88
N TYR A 80 -12.25 -2.60 -6.61
CA TYR A 80 -12.12 -1.86 -7.86
C TYR A 80 -13.25 -2.20 -8.84
N ASP A 81 -13.93 -1.18 -9.37
CA ASP A 81 -15.14 -1.33 -10.20
C ASP A 81 -14.94 -2.21 -11.45
N TYR A 82 -13.72 -2.25 -11.96
CA TYR A 82 -13.33 -3.02 -13.15
C TYR A 82 -12.50 -4.26 -12.82
N TYR A 83 -12.58 -4.77 -11.58
CA TYR A 83 -11.98 -6.05 -11.22
C TYR A 83 -12.52 -7.16 -12.12
N ASP A 84 -11.60 -7.84 -12.82
CA ASP A 84 -11.87 -8.97 -13.69
C ASP A 84 -11.05 -10.17 -13.24
N SER A 85 -11.70 -11.04 -12.48
CA SER A 85 -11.10 -12.23 -11.88
C SER A 85 -10.67 -13.28 -12.91
N LEU A 86 -11.25 -13.27 -14.12
CA LEU A 86 -10.88 -14.22 -15.17
C LEU A 86 -9.49 -13.93 -15.74
N ASN A 87 -9.11 -12.66 -15.78
CA ASN A 87 -7.82 -12.21 -16.30
C ASN A 87 -6.89 -11.65 -15.22
N SER A 88 -7.29 -11.76 -13.95
CA SER A 88 -6.55 -11.24 -12.78
C SER A 88 -6.23 -9.75 -12.92
N ASN A 89 -7.17 -9.01 -13.47
CA ASN A 89 -7.05 -7.61 -13.84
C ASN A 89 -7.73 -6.74 -12.78
N GLY A 90 -7.02 -5.73 -12.26
CA GLY A 90 -7.60 -4.84 -11.25
C GLY A 90 -7.91 -5.56 -9.94
N ASP A 91 -7.08 -6.54 -9.58
CA ASP A 91 -7.18 -7.33 -8.34
C ASP A 91 -6.74 -6.51 -7.12
N ILE A 92 -7.46 -5.43 -6.86
CA ILE A 92 -7.17 -4.46 -5.81
C ILE A 92 -8.44 -4.07 -5.08
N ALA A 93 -8.32 -3.92 -3.76
CA ALA A 93 -9.41 -3.57 -2.87
C ALA A 93 -8.89 -2.65 -1.75
N ILE A 94 -9.78 -1.82 -1.23
CA ILE A 94 -9.56 -1.00 -0.04
C ILE A 94 -10.51 -1.49 1.05
N LEU A 95 -9.95 -1.77 2.22
CA LEU A 95 -10.73 -1.95 3.44
C LEU A 95 -10.66 -0.69 4.28
N THR A 96 -11.79 -0.17 4.75
CA THR A 96 -11.80 0.95 5.70
C THR A 96 -12.17 0.42 7.07
N VAL A 97 -11.26 0.55 8.04
CA VAL A 97 -11.49 0.09 9.42
C VAL A 97 -12.47 1.00 10.18
N ASP A 98 -13.26 0.41 11.07
CA ASP A 98 -14.29 1.08 11.86
C ASP A 98 -13.72 2.05 12.91
N GLU A 99 -12.60 1.67 13.52
CA GLU A 99 -11.87 2.48 14.50
C GLU A 99 -10.47 2.84 14.01
N ASN A 100 -9.93 3.95 14.51
CA ASN A 100 -8.59 4.39 14.19
C ASN A 100 -7.53 3.42 14.78
N PRO A 101 -6.66 2.83 13.94
CA PRO A 101 -5.43 2.20 14.40
C PRO A 101 -4.52 3.19 15.12
N SER A 102 -3.87 2.73 16.19
CA SER A 102 -2.94 3.54 16.99
C SER A 102 -1.91 4.29 16.14
N ALA A 103 -1.56 5.50 16.57
CA ALA A 103 -0.48 6.33 16.01
C ALA A 103 0.90 5.62 15.94
N PHE A 104 1.06 4.53 16.69
CA PHE A 104 2.26 3.68 16.67
C PHE A 104 2.53 3.00 15.32
N TYR A 105 1.48 2.69 14.55
CA TYR A 105 1.61 1.99 13.28
C TYR A 105 2.09 2.92 12.17
N GLU A 106 2.92 2.43 11.27
CA GLU A 106 3.33 3.20 10.09
C GLU A 106 2.15 3.53 9.18
N ARG A 107 2.23 4.68 8.50
CA ARG A 107 1.28 5.14 7.50
C ARG A 107 1.98 5.12 6.15
N TYR A 108 1.63 4.19 5.26
CA TYR A 108 2.32 4.06 3.97
C TYR A 108 1.67 4.93 2.90
N ASP A 109 2.49 5.72 2.20
CA ASP A 109 2.10 6.34 0.94
C ASP A 109 2.33 5.35 -0.22
N ILE A 110 1.71 5.65 -1.36
CA ILE A 110 1.76 4.82 -2.56
C ILE A 110 2.82 5.34 -3.53
N TYR A 111 3.43 4.42 -4.27
CA TYR A 111 4.36 4.76 -5.33
C TYR A 111 3.59 5.32 -6.53
N ARG A 112 4.03 6.48 -7.03
CA ARG A 112 3.35 7.21 -8.12
C ARG A 112 4.23 7.42 -9.35
N GLY A 113 5.47 6.91 -9.33
CA GLY A 113 6.37 6.93 -10.49
C GLY A 113 5.91 5.96 -11.58
N ASP A 114 6.58 6.04 -12.72
CA ASP A 114 6.42 5.13 -13.87
C ASP A 114 7.68 4.29 -14.15
N ASP A 115 8.65 4.33 -13.21
CA ASP A 115 9.99 3.74 -13.25
C ASP A 115 10.16 2.52 -12.31
N GLU A 116 9.08 1.78 -12.04
CA GLU A 116 9.12 0.55 -11.25
C GLU A 116 9.98 -0.54 -11.92
N LEU A 117 10.05 -0.56 -13.25
CA LEU A 117 10.79 -1.59 -13.98
C LEU A 117 12.30 -1.46 -13.77
N GLY A 118 12.93 -2.55 -13.33
CA GLY A 118 14.33 -2.64 -12.92
C GLY A 118 14.59 -2.15 -11.49
N SER A 119 13.55 -1.73 -10.75
CA SER A 119 13.69 -1.33 -9.36
C SER A 119 13.59 -2.54 -8.44
N ASN A 120 14.49 -2.59 -7.46
CA ASN A 120 14.40 -3.54 -6.36
C ASN A 120 13.24 -3.14 -5.45
N PHE A 121 12.48 -4.12 -5.00
CA PHE A 121 11.40 -3.94 -4.04
C PHE A 121 11.54 -4.90 -2.86
N THR A 122 10.94 -4.53 -1.73
CA THR A 122 10.75 -5.43 -0.59
C THR A 122 9.29 -5.83 -0.51
N MET A 123 8.99 -7.12 -0.58
CA MET A 123 7.65 -7.64 -0.32
C MET A 123 7.53 -8.06 1.13
N VAL A 124 6.34 -7.91 1.71
CA VAL A 124 6.05 -8.30 3.10
C VAL A 124 4.68 -8.99 3.16
N GLY A 125 4.58 -10.08 3.91
CA GLY A 125 3.30 -10.79 4.04
C GLY A 125 3.24 -11.89 5.10
N TYR A 126 2.03 -12.41 5.25
CA TYR A 126 1.66 -13.47 6.21
C TYR A 126 1.40 -14.83 5.54
N GLY A 127 1.83 -14.99 4.30
CA GLY A 127 1.59 -16.19 3.51
C GLY A 127 2.55 -17.33 3.77
N ALA A 128 2.27 -18.44 3.10
CA ALA A 128 2.87 -19.72 3.39
C ALA A 128 4.40 -19.70 3.25
N TYR A 129 5.15 -20.19 4.25
CA TYR A 129 6.61 -20.15 4.21
C TYR A 129 7.25 -21.41 3.59
N GLY A 130 8.44 -21.24 3.05
CA GLY A 130 9.22 -22.33 2.43
C GLY A 130 10.55 -21.85 1.87
N SER A 131 11.09 -22.60 0.90
CA SER A 131 12.37 -22.28 0.27
C SER A 131 12.27 -22.32 -1.25
N GLY A 132 13.06 -21.52 -1.95
CA GLY A 132 13.11 -21.57 -3.42
C GLY A 132 13.48 -22.95 -3.96
N SER A 133 14.24 -23.74 -3.21
CA SER A 133 14.63 -25.10 -3.63
C SER A 133 13.52 -26.15 -3.56
N THR A 134 12.46 -25.90 -2.78
CA THR A 134 11.40 -26.90 -2.49
C THR A 134 9.99 -26.35 -2.62
N GLY A 135 9.84 -25.07 -2.89
CA GLY A 135 8.57 -24.35 -2.79
C GLY A 135 8.12 -24.13 -1.35
N LYS A 136 6.88 -23.66 -1.24
CA LYS A 136 6.14 -23.43 0.01
C LYS A 136 5.83 -24.75 0.71
N LEU A 137 5.77 -24.72 2.04
CA LEU A 137 5.33 -25.87 2.82
C LEU A 137 3.82 -26.09 2.67
N GLU A 138 3.39 -27.35 2.60
CA GLU A 138 1.96 -27.71 2.56
C GLU A 138 1.25 -27.50 3.91
N TYR A 139 2.00 -27.63 5.02
CA TYR A 139 1.46 -27.57 6.37
C TYR A 139 2.29 -26.66 7.25
N GLU A 140 1.62 -25.65 7.79
CA GLU A 140 2.21 -24.64 8.65
C GLU A 140 1.78 -24.85 10.10
N THR A 141 2.70 -24.61 11.02
CA THR A 141 2.44 -24.81 12.46
C THR A 141 2.21 -23.51 13.22
N GLU A 142 2.46 -22.39 12.55
CA GLU A 142 2.30 -21.02 13.05
C GLU A 142 2.18 -20.09 11.85
N ILE A 143 1.75 -18.84 12.11
CA ILE A 143 1.71 -17.77 11.12
C ILE A 143 2.94 -16.90 11.34
N LEU A 144 3.71 -16.68 10.27
CA LEU A 144 4.89 -15.82 10.29
C LEU A 144 4.64 -14.60 9.42
N LYS A 145 5.14 -13.45 9.86
CA LYS A 145 5.26 -12.26 9.04
C LYS A 145 6.67 -12.22 8.45
N LEU A 146 6.77 -12.36 7.14
CA LEU A 146 8.06 -12.44 6.45
C LEU A 146 8.23 -11.28 5.47
N LYS A 147 9.50 -10.97 5.20
CA LYS A 147 9.93 -10.05 4.16
C LYS A 147 11.02 -10.67 3.30
N THR A 148 10.98 -10.39 2.01
CA THR A 148 12.04 -10.71 1.05
C THR A 148 12.15 -9.58 0.05
N THR A 149 13.24 -9.57 -0.72
CA THR A 149 13.42 -8.64 -1.83
C THR A 149 13.18 -9.32 -3.16
N ASN A 150 12.80 -8.57 -4.18
CA ASN A 150 12.94 -9.01 -5.57
C ASN A 150 13.10 -7.77 -6.47
N THR A 151 13.22 -7.94 -7.78
CA THR A 151 13.32 -6.87 -8.76
C THR A 151 12.09 -6.92 -9.66
N PHE A 152 11.53 -5.79 -10.08
CA PHE A 152 10.45 -5.83 -11.08
C PHE A 152 11.08 -5.84 -12.48
N GLU A 153 11.34 -6.99 -13.08
CA GLU A 153 11.99 -7.07 -14.40
C GLU A 153 11.02 -6.70 -15.55
N ALA A 154 9.72 -6.71 -15.27
CA ALA A 154 8.71 -6.67 -16.30
C ALA A 154 7.37 -6.07 -15.87
N ASP A 155 6.64 -5.55 -16.85
CA ASP A 155 5.18 -5.52 -16.83
C ASP A 155 4.62 -6.45 -17.92
N PHE A 156 3.37 -6.87 -17.78
CA PHE A 156 2.71 -7.76 -18.76
C PHE A 156 2.40 -7.08 -20.11
N TYR A 157 2.95 -5.88 -20.38
CA TYR A 157 2.95 -5.20 -21.69
C TYR A 157 4.34 -5.13 -22.35
N SER A 158 5.38 -4.81 -21.58
CA SER A 158 6.78 -4.62 -21.98
C SER A 158 7.44 -5.95 -22.27
N ILE A 159 7.07 -6.98 -21.51
CA ILE A 159 7.18 -8.32 -22.05
C ILE A 159 6.10 -8.40 -23.11
N ASP A 160 6.49 -8.45 -24.38
CA ASP A 160 5.64 -8.96 -25.44
C ASP A 160 5.42 -10.47 -25.23
N LEU A 161 4.91 -10.87 -24.06
CA LEU A 161 4.48 -12.22 -23.73
C LEU A 161 3.43 -12.65 -24.73
N SER A 162 2.64 -11.76 -25.33
CA SER A 162 1.67 -12.15 -26.36
C SER A 162 2.32 -12.67 -27.65
N SER A 163 3.51 -12.18 -28.03
CA SER A 163 4.25 -12.68 -29.21
C SER A 163 5.33 -13.71 -28.86
N LYS A 164 5.86 -13.67 -27.63
CA LYS A 164 6.90 -14.60 -27.14
C LYS A 164 6.34 -15.81 -26.39
N THR A 165 5.12 -15.72 -25.89
CA THR A 165 4.40 -16.78 -25.16
C THR A 165 2.93 -16.83 -25.61
N ASN A 166 2.20 -17.89 -25.23
CA ASN A 166 0.76 -17.92 -25.41
C ASN A 166 0.15 -17.80 -24.01
N LEU A 167 -0.14 -16.58 -23.57
CA LEU A 167 -0.85 -16.37 -22.31
C LEU A 167 -2.25 -16.97 -22.41
N SER A 168 -2.68 -17.65 -21.35
CA SER A 168 -4.04 -18.20 -21.25
C SER A 168 -5.08 -17.16 -20.80
N TRP A 169 -4.65 -15.91 -20.55
CA TRP A 169 -5.45 -14.78 -20.12
C TRP A 169 -4.99 -13.48 -20.80
N ASP A 170 -5.76 -12.40 -20.64
CA ASP A 170 -5.57 -11.09 -21.30
C ASP A 170 -5.30 -9.98 -20.27
N PRO A 171 -4.03 -9.78 -19.84
CA PRO A 171 -3.70 -8.76 -18.85
C PRO A 171 -3.86 -7.35 -19.40
N LEU A 172 -4.40 -6.45 -18.57
CA LEU A 172 -4.47 -5.02 -18.86
C LEU A 172 -3.06 -4.45 -19.01
N GLN A 173 -2.92 -3.60 -20.01
CA GLN A 173 -1.64 -3.05 -20.40
C GLN A 173 -0.98 -2.27 -19.25
N SER A 174 0.26 -2.64 -18.90
CA SER A 174 1.07 -1.97 -17.88
C SER A 174 0.46 -1.91 -16.47
N SER A 175 -0.62 -2.63 -16.21
CA SER A 175 -1.30 -2.61 -14.90
C SER A 175 -0.83 -3.70 -13.94
N ILE A 176 0.03 -4.62 -14.42
CA ILE A 176 0.56 -5.74 -13.64
C ILE A 176 2.07 -5.79 -13.82
N LEU A 177 2.80 -5.71 -12.70
CA LEU A 177 4.24 -5.91 -12.60
C LEU A 177 4.55 -7.40 -12.37
N ALA A 178 5.71 -7.85 -12.84
CA ALA A 178 6.17 -9.22 -12.70
C ALA A 178 7.60 -9.28 -12.17
N ALA A 179 7.85 -10.33 -11.39
CA ALA A 179 9.19 -10.71 -10.93
C ALA A 179 9.34 -12.22 -10.91
N ASP A 180 10.51 -12.78 -11.24
CA ASP A 180 10.79 -14.22 -11.07
C ASP A 180 11.66 -14.51 -9.85
N PHE A 181 11.65 -15.77 -9.42
CA PHE A 181 12.42 -16.20 -8.26
C PHE A 181 13.74 -16.85 -8.68
N ASP A 182 14.82 -16.12 -8.59
CA ASP A 182 16.13 -16.61 -9.00
C ASP A 182 16.83 -17.44 -7.93
N SER A 183 17.59 -18.42 -8.42
CA SER A 183 18.54 -19.19 -7.61
C SER A 183 19.96 -18.59 -7.62
N GLY A 184 20.17 -17.47 -8.30
CA GLY A 184 21.50 -16.92 -8.59
C GLY A 184 22.19 -17.58 -9.79
N TYR A 185 21.47 -18.43 -10.54
CA TYR A 185 21.96 -19.14 -11.72
C TYR A 185 20.98 -18.99 -12.87
N THR A 186 21.50 -18.93 -14.10
CA THR A 186 20.70 -18.86 -15.34
C THR A 186 19.77 -20.06 -15.55
N SER A 187 19.88 -21.10 -14.73
CA SER A 187 18.97 -22.24 -14.75
C SER A 187 17.63 -21.94 -14.11
N ASN A 188 17.46 -20.81 -13.42
CA ASN A 188 16.20 -20.40 -12.79
C ASN A 188 15.84 -18.94 -13.06
N ASP A 189 16.38 -18.40 -14.15
CA ASP A 189 16.21 -17.03 -14.62
C ASP A 189 15.18 -17.03 -15.77
N ALA A 190 13.91 -17.12 -15.39
CA ALA A 190 12.76 -17.24 -16.29
C ALA A 190 12.53 -15.95 -17.09
N LEU A 191 12.51 -14.80 -16.42
CA LEU A 191 12.31 -13.50 -17.07
C LEU A 191 13.57 -13.05 -17.80
N GLY A 192 14.77 -13.29 -17.28
CA GLY A 192 16.01 -12.98 -18.01
C GLY A 192 16.13 -13.77 -19.30
N TYR A 193 15.73 -15.05 -19.31
CA TYR A 193 15.63 -15.81 -20.55
C TYR A 193 14.62 -15.19 -21.54
N LEU A 194 13.41 -14.86 -21.09
CA LEU A 194 12.35 -14.33 -21.97
C LEU A 194 12.64 -12.93 -22.53
N LEU A 195 13.25 -12.08 -21.70
CA LEU A 195 13.53 -10.69 -22.00
C LEU A 195 14.91 -10.48 -22.61
N ASN A 196 15.77 -11.50 -22.57
CA ASN A 196 17.18 -11.40 -22.93
C ASN A 196 17.87 -10.28 -22.12
N ILE A 197 17.60 -10.29 -20.81
CA ILE A 197 18.31 -9.50 -19.80
C ILE A 197 19.12 -10.48 -18.95
N ASN A 198 20.13 -9.97 -18.24
CA ASN A 198 20.92 -10.79 -17.32
C ASN A 198 20.64 -10.28 -15.91
N ASP A 199 19.61 -10.86 -15.30
CA ASP A 199 19.30 -10.75 -13.89
C ASP A 199 19.48 -12.13 -13.27
N LEU A 200 20.05 -12.20 -12.07
CA LEU A 200 20.19 -13.46 -11.33
C LEU A 200 19.62 -13.27 -9.91
N GLY A 201 18.74 -12.29 -9.82
CA GLY A 201 18.06 -11.78 -8.65
C GLY A 201 18.98 -11.22 -7.57
N ASN A 202 18.41 -11.15 -6.37
CA ASN A 202 18.95 -10.40 -5.23
C ASN A 202 19.76 -11.28 -4.26
N GLY A 203 20.07 -12.50 -4.66
CA GLY A 203 20.85 -13.45 -3.86
C GLY A 203 20.09 -13.85 -2.60
N THR A 204 20.75 -13.83 -1.44
CA THR A 204 20.15 -14.44 -0.23
C THR A 204 18.92 -13.72 0.30
N THR A 205 18.65 -12.46 -0.06
CA THR A 205 17.43 -11.77 0.39
C THR A 205 16.24 -12.03 -0.51
N GLU A 206 16.46 -12.71 -1.64
CA GLU A 206 15.42 -12.95 -2.61
C GLU A 206 14.35 -13.92 -2.13
N GLY A 207 13.14 -13.74 -2.63
CA GLY A 207 12.01 -14.61 -2.34
C GLY A 207 10.86 -14.44 -3.31
N MET A 208 9.81 -15.21 -3.06
CA MET A 208 8.59 -15.18 -3.85
C MET A 208 7.34 -15.21 -2.97
N ILE A 209 6.29 -14.53 -3.42
CA ILE A 209 4.97 -14.58 -2.79
C ILE A 209 4.42 -16.01 -2.83
N ALA A 210 3.66 -16.39 -1.82
CA ALA A 210 2.98 -17.66 -1.72
C ALA A 210 1.53 -17.47 -1.23
N SER A 211 0.76 -18.55 -1.18
CA SER A 211 -0.63 -18.51 -0.71
C SER A 211 -0.74 -17.84 0.67
N GLY A 212 -1.59 -16.82 0.80
CA GLY A 212 -1.72 -15.98 2.01
C GLY A 212 -0.92 -14.67 1.97
N ASP A 213 0.05 -14.52 1.06
CA ASP A 213 0.69 -13.22 0.78
C ASP A 213 -0.17 -12.35 -0.16
N SER A 214 -1.24 -12.91 -0.74
CA SER A 214 -2.24 -12.18 -1.52
C SER A 214 -2.64 -10.87 -0.84
N GLY A 215 -2.59 -9.77 -1.58
CA GLY A 215 -2.85 -8.42 -1.07
C GLY A 215 -1.66 -7.75 -0.38
N GLY A 216 -0.57 -8.48 -0.16
CA GLY A 216 0.64 -7.96 0.48
C GLY A 216 1.37 -6.91 -0.35
N PRO A 217 1.93 -5.88 0.29
CA PRO A 217 2.63 -4.81 -0.39
C PRO A 217 4.00 -5.25 -0.92
N ALA A 218 4.34 -4.75 -2.11
CA ALA A 218 5.70 -4.63 -2.61
C ALA A 218 6.14 -3.16 -2.51
N PHE A 219 7.17 -2.89 -1.71
CA PHE A 219 7.67 -1.55 -1.42
C PHE A 219 8.87 -1.19 -2.29
N ILE A 220 8.82 -0.03 -2.97
CA ILE A 220 9.98 0.65 -3.57
C ILE A 220 10.23 1.91 -2.73
N ASP A 221 11.44 2.04 -2.16
CA ASP A 221 11.82 3.16 -1.30
C ASP A 221 10.81 3.47 -0.16
N GLY A 222 10.16 2.44 0.36
CA GLY A 222 9.16 2.56 1.44
C GLY A 222 7.74 2.89 0.97
N LEU A 223 7.53 3.14 -0.33
CA LEU A 223 6.22 3.39 -0.93
C LEU A 223 5.63 2.11 -1.50
N ILE A 224 4.32 1.91 -1.37
CA ILE A 224 3.66 0.72 -1.93
C ILE A 224 3.58 0.84 -3.44
N ALA A 225 4.34 0.03 -4.16
CA ALA A 225 4.41 0.01 -5.62
C ALA A 225 3.60 -1.13 -6.27
N GLY A 226 3.43 -2.24 -5.55
CA GLY A 226 2.70 -3.39 -6.04
C GLY A 226 1.84 -4.06 -4.96
N ILE A 227 0.75 -4.70 -5.38
CA ILE A 227 -0.08 -5.54 -4.52
C ILE A 227 -0.03 -6.99 -5.02
N ALA A 228 0.46 -7.89 -4.17
CA ALA A 228 0.66 -9.29 -4.51
C ALA A 228 -0.65 -9.96 -4.94
N SER A 229 -0.66 -10.60 -6.11
CA SER A 229 -1.87 -11.11 -6.73
C SER A 229 -1.78 -12.61 -6.99
N TYR A 230 -0.86 -13.07 -7.83
CA TYR A 230 -0.77 -14.48 -8.21
C TYR A 230 0.66 -14.91 -8.62
N THR A 231 0.85 -16.21 -8.77
CA THR A 231 2.08 -16.84 -9.27
C THR A 231 1.79 -17.65 -10.53
N VAL A 232 2.77 -17.72 -11.44
CA VAL A 232 2.71 -18.47 -12.70
C VAL A 232 4.08 -19.10 -13.01
N SER A 233 4.09 -20.15 -13.83
CA SER A 233 5.31 -20.73 -14.40
C SER A 233 5.28 -20.65 -15.92
N LEU A 234 6.45 -20.66 -16.55
CA LEU A 234 6.56 -20.79 -18.00
C LEU A 234 6.16 -22.20 -18.45
N SER A 235 5.43 -22.29 -19.57
CA SER A 235 4.92 -23.57 -20.10
C SER A 235 5.96 -24.42 -20.84
N SER A 236 5.56 -25.66 -21.16
CA SER A 236 6.27 -26.87 -21.69
C SER A 236 7.58 -26.77 -22.49
N ASN A 237 7.96 -25.64 -23.06
CA ASN A 237 9.26 -25.45 -23.71
C ASN A 237 10.33 -24.84 -22.78
N PHE A 238 9.94 -24.42 -21.57
CA PHE A 238 10.80 -23.73 -20.60
C PHE A 238 10.77 -24.36 -19.20
N ASN A 239 10.23 -25.58 -19.07
CA ASN A 239 10.15 -26.30 -17.79
C ASN A 239 11.50 -26.61 -17.15
N GLU A 240 12.62 -26.39 -17.86
CA GLU A 240 13.96 -26.53 -17.30
C GLU A 240 14.38 -25.33 -16.44
N LEU A 241 13.64 -24.20 -16.54
CA LEU A 241 13.89 -22.99 -15.73
C LEU A 241 13.20 -23.06 -14.37
N ASP A 242 12.09 -23.78 -14.27
CA ASP A 242 11.43 -24.11 -13.02
C ASP A 242 12.15 -25.30 -12.35
N VAL A 243 12.40 -25.24 -11.05
CA VAL A 243 12.98 -26.36 -10.29
C VAL A 243 12.10 -27.60 -10.38
N ASN A 244 10.79 -27.41 -10.54
CA ASN A 244 9.83 -28.48 -10.70
C ASN A 244 8.75 -28.12 -11.76
N ASN A 245 7.55 -28.70 -11.69
CA ASN A 245 6.46 -28.42 -12.65
C ASN A 245 5.15 -28.11 -11.92
N ILE A 246 5.26 -27.62 -10.70
CA ILE A 246 4.18 -27.32 -9.76
C ILE A 246 4.37 -25.86 -9.40
N ILE A 247 3.28 -25.09 -9.42
CA ILE A 247 3.29 -23.70 -8.97
C ILE A 247 3.26 -23.73 -7.44
N ASP A 248 4.43 -23.68 -6.82
CA ASP A 248 4.63 -23.75 -5.38
C ASP A 248 5.55 -22.64 -4.83
N SER A 249 5.76 -21.58 -5.60
CA SER A 249 6.65 -20.47 -5.31
C SER A 249 8.12 -20.89 -5.18
N SER A 250 8.56 -21.88 -5.97
CA SER A 250 9.96 -22.30 -6.05
C SER A 250 10.77 -21.47 -7.05
N PHE A 251 12.09 -21.72 -7.13
CA PHE A 251 12.96 -21.01 -8.07
C PHE A 251 12.53 -21.25 -9.53
N GLY A 252 12.53 -20.18 -10.32
CA GLY A 252 12.10 -20.17 -11.72
C GLY A 252 10.62 -19.86 -11.94
N GLU A 253 9.84 -19.74 -10.87
CA GLU A 253 8.46 -19.25 -10.94
C GLU A 253 8.40 -17.72 -10.99
N ILE A 254 7.32 -17.18 -11.54
CA ILE A 254 7.06 -15.76 -11.71
C ILE A 254 5.90 -15.36 -10.78
N GLY A 255 6.11 -14.32 -9.98
CA GLY A 255 5.07 -13.61 -9.25
C GLY A 255 4.51 -12.43 -10.04
N ALA A 256 3.27 -12.05 -9.73
CA ALA A 256 2.59 -10.91 -10.31
C ALA A 256 1.99 -10.01 -9.24
N TRP A 257 2.13 -8.69 -9.45
CA TRP A 257 1.62 -7.65 -8.57
C TRP A 257 0.78 -6.64 -9.36
N GLN A 258 -0.38 -6.25 -8.84
CA GLN A 258 -1.14 -5.14 -9.40
C GLN A 258 -0.33 -3.85 -9.20
N ARG A 259 -0.09 -3.09 -10.27
CA ARG A 259 0.75 -1.90 -10.28
C ARG A 259 0.03 -0.73 -9.64
N VAL A 260 0.48 -0.30 -8.46
CA VAL A 260 -0.25 0.69 -7.66
C VAL A 260 -0.32 2.06 -8.35
N SER A 261 0.74 2.49 -9.04
CA SER A 261 0.75 3.75 -9.80
C SER A 261 -0.32 3.79 -10.89
N TYR A 262 -0.63 2.65 -11.52
CA TYR A 262 -1.71 2.52 -12.51
C TYR A 262 -3.10 2.74 -11.88
N TYR A 263 -3.29 2.29 -10.63
CA TYR A 263 -4.56 2.37 -9.91
C TYR A 263 -4.67 3.58 -8.97
N SER A 264 -3.69 4.50 -8.97
CA SER A 264 -3.59 5.57 -7.98
C SER A 264 -4.82 6.49 -7.94
N GLU A 265 -5.43 6.77 -9.09
CA GLU A 265 -6.64 7.59 -9.18
C GLU A 265 -7.81 6.96 -8.43
N TRP A 266 -8.02 5.66 -8.62
CA TRP A 266 -9.08 4.95 -7.92
C TRP A 266 -8.78 4.88 -6.42
N ILE A 267 -7.53 4.56 -6.04
CA ILE A 267 -7.11 4.49 -4.63
C ILE A 267 -7.39 5.81 -3.92
N ASP A 268 -6.90 6.92 -4.45
CA ASP A 268 -7.05 8.24 -3.84
C ASP A 268 -8.53 8.64 -3.71
N LYS A 269 -9.34 8.38 -4.75
CA LYS A 269 -10.77 8.70 -4.74
C LYS A 269 -11.53 7.87 -3.72
N THR A 270 -11.31 6.56 -3.69
CA THR A 270 -11.97 5.66 -2.73
C THR A 270 -11.62 6.01 -1.29
N ILE A 271 -10.36 6.34 -0.99
CA ILE A 271 -9.95 6.79 0.35
C ILE A 271 -10.71 8.07 0.74
N ARG A 272 -10.73 9.07 -0.15
CA ARG A 272 -11.38 10.37 0.11
C ARG A 272 -12.89 10.27 0.26
N GLU A 273 -13.53 9.38 -0.49
CA GLU A 273 -14.97 9.07 -0.34
C GLU A 273 -15.27 8.42 1.02
N GLY A 274 -14.30 7.73 1.62
CA GLY A 274 -14.39 7.13 2.95
C GLY A 274 -14.20 8.09 4.12
N TYR A 275 -13.80 9.35 3.88
CA TYR A 275 -13.57 10.31 4.97
C TYR A 275 -14.88 10.76 5.62
N GLU A 276 -15.07 10.35 6.87
CA GLU A 276 -16.24 10.75 7.66
C GLU A 276 -16.19 12.24 8.00
N ASN A 277 -17.34 12.92 7.83
CA ASN A 277 -17.53 14.34 8.15
C ASN A 277 -16.55 15.30 7.43
N ALA A 278 -15.94 14.86 6.32
CA ALA A 278 -15.03 15.68 5.56
C ALA A 278 -15.76 16.86 4.89
N PRO A 279 -15.22 18.09 4.93
CA PRO A 279 -15.88 19.27 4.39
C PRO A 279 -15.92 19.21 2.86
N THR A 280 -17.08 19.47 2.28
CA THR A 280 -17.30 19.52 0.82
C THR A 280 -17.30 20.94 0.27
N SER A 281 -17.17 21.94 1.14
CA SER A 281 -17.06 23.35 0.77
C SER A 281 -16.27 24.13 1.81
N ARG A 282 -15.79 25.32 1.44
CA ARG A 282 -15.00 26.18 2.33
C ARG A 282 -15.72 26.53 3.64
N ASP A 283 -17.03 26.73 3.59
CA ASP A 283 -17.83 27.14 4.75
C ASP A 283 -18.03 25.98 5.76
N GLU A 284 -17.81 24.73 5.34
CA GLU A 284 -17.88 23.54 6.20
C GLU A 284 -16.55 23.24 6.90
N VAL A 285 -15.45 23.87 6.48
CA VAL A 285 -14.11 23.61 7.03
C VAL A 285 -14.04 24.04 8.49
N GLN A 286 -13.84 23.07 9.37
CA GLN A 286 -13.56 23.32 10.79
C GLN A 286 -12.11 23.79 10.95
N THR A 287 -11.94 24.91 11.66
CA THR A 287 -10.61 25.48 11.96
C THR A 287 -10.17 25.22 13.39
N GLU A 288 -11.10 24.79 14.24
CA GLU A 288 -10.92 24.37 15.62
C GLU A 288 -11.41 22.92 15.72
N ILE A 289 -10.54 22.03 16.17
CA ILE A 289 -10.79 20.58 16.29
C ILE A 289 -10.68 20.25 17.78
N LEU A 290 -11.66 19.53 18.32
CA LEU A 290 -11.56 19.04 19.69
C LEU A 290 -10.48 17.96 19.75
N GLU A 291 -9.63 18.06 20.76
CA GLU A 291 -8.75 16.97 21.16
C GLU A 291 -9.57 15.71 21.50
N ALA A 292 -8.98 14.54 21.31
CA ALA A 292 -9.62 13.28 21.66
C ALA A 292 -9.06 12.76 22.99
N ASP A 293 -9.70 11.76 23.59
CA ASP A 293 -9.15 11.10 24.79
C ASP A 293 -7.90 10.26 24.43
N GLU A 294 -7.05 9.96 25.41
CA GLU A 294 -5.82 9.18 25.22
C GLU A 294 -6.02 7.87 24.43
N GLY A 295 -5.30 7.79 23.31
CA GLY A 295 -5.31 6.64 22.41
C GLY A 295 -6.36 6.71 21.31
N ASP A 296 -7.28 7.67 21.36
CA ASP A 296 -8.18 8.01 20.27
C ASP A 296 -7.53 9.00 19.30
N ILE A 297 -8.05 9.02 18.07
CA ILE A 297 -7.58 9.89 16.99
C ILE A 297 -8.78 10.64 16.42
N SER A 298 -8.64 11.95 16.29
CA SER A 298 -9.57 12.80 15.53
C SER A 298 -8.90 13.31 14.25
N TYR A 299 -9.64 14.02 13.40
CA TYR A 299 -9.14 14.48 12.10
C TYR A 299 -9.30 15.99 11.92
N ALA A 300 -8.21 16.63 11.53
CA ALA A 300 -8.20 17.97 10.99
C ALA A 300 -8.16 17.91 9.46
N TYR A 301 -9.26 18.28 8.81
CA TYR A 301 -9.33 18.30 7.34
C TYR A 301 -8.89 19.64 6.77
N PHE A 302 -8.01 19.59 5.77
CA PHE A 302 -7.62 20.73 4.94
C PHE A 302 -8.20 20.59 3.55
N LEU A 303 -9.12 21.50 3.19
CA LEU A 303 -9.70 21.57 1.85
C LEU A 303 -8.84 22.47 0.96
N LEU A 304 -8.33 21.90 -0.12
CA LEU A 304 -7.66 22.63 -1.20
C LEU A 304 -8.62 22.76 -2.38
N GLU A 305 -8.86 23.98 -2.84
CA GLU A 305 -9.81 24.30 -3.90
C GLU A 305 -9.08 24.95 -5.09
N PHE A 306 -9.40 24.50 -6.29
CA PHE A 306 -8.98 25.12 -7.55
C PHE A 306 -10.02 26.18 -7.95
N LEU A 307 -9.60 27.45 -7.99
CA LEU A 307 -10.53 28.60 -8.06
C LEU A 307 -10.92 29.04 -9.48
N GLU A 308 -10.19 28.61 -10.51
CA GLU A 308 -10.45 28.99 -11.90
C GLU A 308 -11.23 27.89 -12.63
N ASP A 309 -11.87 28.23 -13.74
CA ASP A 309 -12.40 27.22 -14.65
C ASP A 309 -11.21 26.43 -15.24
N ARG A 310 -11.21 25.10 -15.09
CA ARG A 310 -10.20 24.24 -15.72
C ARG A 310 -10.44 24.23 -17.23
N ASP A 311 -9.93 25.24 -17.93
CA ASP A 311 -10.07 25.40 -19.39
C ASP A 311 -9.55 24.18 -20.18
N ASN A 312 -8.69 23.35 -19.56
CA ASN A 312 -8.25 22.07 -20.09
C ASN A 312 -8.32 20.95 -19.03
N VAL A 313 -9.47 20.31 -18.93
CA VAL A 313 -9.83 19.18 -18.02
C VAL A 313 -9.03 17.88 -18.32
N SER A 314 -7.86 17.95 -18.95
CA SER A 314 -7.09 16.77 -19.38
C SER A 314 -5.85 16.46 -18.55
N GLU A 315 -5.44 17.34 -17.63
CA GLU A 315 -4.20 17.18 -16.85
C GLU A 315 -4.49 17.16 -15.35
N ASN A 316 -3.95 16.17 -14.65
CA ASN A 316 -3.97 16.12 -13.19
C ASN A 316 -3.06 17.23 -12.64
N ILE A 317 -3.48 17.88 -11.55
CA ILE A 317 -2.65 18.87 -10.85
C ILE A 317 -2.06 18.18 -9.63
N THR A 318 -0.74 18.23 -9.48
CA THR A 318 -0.03 17.70 -8.32
C THR A 318 0.57 18.85 -7.52
N LEU A 319 0.50 18.76 -6.20
CA LEU A 319 1.11 19.70 -5.28
C LEU A 319 1.78 18.95 -4.14
N ASN A 320 2.86 19.51 -3.61
CA ASN A 320 3.46 18.99 -2.39
C ASN A 320 2.74 19.59 -1.18
N TYR A 321 2.53 18.78 -0.15
CA TYR A 321 2.06 19.27 1.14
C TYR A 321 2.98 18.78 2.26
N THR A 322 3.06 19.56 3.34
CA THR A 322 3.74 19.18 4.58
C THR A 322 3.05 19.87 5.75
N THR A 323 2.88 19.16 6.85
CA THR A 323 2.54 19.80 8.12
C THR A 323 3.77 20.43 8.76
N ARG A 324 3.53 21.38 9.65
CA ARG A 324 4.55 22.11 10.40
C ARG A 324 4.01 22.54 11.75
N ASP A 325 4.83 22.37 12.77
CA ASP A 325 4.53 22.75 14.15
C ASP A 325 4.19 24.25 14.27
N GLY A 326 3.33 24.53 15.25
CA GLY A 326 3.06 25.88 15.75
C GLY A 326 3.36 25.93 17.23
N SER A 327 2.31 25.91 18.06
CA SER A 327 2.47 25.52 19.47
C SER A 327 2.30 24.01 19.64
N ALA A 328 1.45 23.39 18.81
CA ALA A 328 1.34 21.94 18.72
C ALA A 328 2.57 21.34 18.04
N THR A 329 3.01 20.21 18.57
CA THR A 329 4.21 19.43 18.29
C THR A 329 3.84 18.10 17.63
N ALA A 330 4.43 17.84 16.45
CA ALA A 330 4.24 16.56 15.79
C ALA A 330 4.74 15.38 16.62
N GLY A 331 3.94 14.32 16.70
CA GLY A 331 4.19 13.12 17.49
C GLY A 331 3.69 13.20 18.93
N GLU A 332 3.27 14.39 19.38
CA GLU A 332 2.59 14.60 20.66
C GLU A 332 1.11 14.92 20.37
N ASP A 333 0.82 15.98 19.60
CA ASP A 333 -0.57 16.46 19.40
C ASP A 333 -1.16 16.07 18.04
N TYR A 334 -0.31 15.76 17.06
CA TYR A 334 -0.73 15.37 15.72
C TYR A 334 0.33 14.53 15.01
N ILE A 335 -0.07 13.75 14.01
CA ILE A 335 0.88 12.98 13.20
C ILE A 335 1.42 13.88 12.07
N ALA A 336 2.74 14.05 12.03
CA ALA A 336 3.39 14.73 10.90
C ALA A 336 3.05 14.01 9.59
N THR A 337 2.54 14.76 8.61
CA THR A 337 2.20 14.22 7.30
C THR A 337 2.75 15.12 6.20
N SER A 338 3.24 14.48 5.15
CA SER A 338 3.77 15.14 3.97
C SER A 338 3.66 14.21 2.79
N GLY A 339 3.49 14.77 1.59
CA GLY A 339 3.41 13.97 0.39
C GLY A 339 3.02 14.78 -0.83
N VAL A 340 2.54 14.09 -1.85
CA VAL A 340 1.99 14.69 -3.06
C VAL A 340 0.49 14.49 -3.06
N ILE A 341 -0.26 15.60 -3.11
CA ILE A 341 -1.70 15.56 -3.33
C ILE A 341 -2.00 15.75 -4.82
N THR A 342 -2.90 14.92 -5.34
CA THR A 342 -3.34 14.98 -6.74
C THR A 342 -4.80 15.41 -6.80
N LEU A 343 -5.05 16.47 -7.57
CA LEU A 343 -6.36 16.89 -8.02
C LEU A 343 -6.60 16.31 -9.42
N TYR A 344 -7.39 15.24 -9.49
CA TYR A 344 -7.67 14.55 -10.75
C TYR A 344 -8.51 15.41 -11.67
N LYS A 345 -8.45 15.14 -12.98
CA LYS A 345 -9.10 15.94 -14.04
C LYS A 345 -10.53 16.40 -13.77
N ASP A 346 -11.35 15.58 -13.12
CA ASP A 346 -12.76 15.78 -12.83
C ASP A 346 -13.03 16.38 -11.44
N GLU A 347 -11.97 16.73 -10.71
CA GLU A 347 -12.04 17.32 -9.37
C GLU A 347 -11.72 18.81 -9.41
N SER A 348 -12.47 19.61 -8.66
CA SER A 348 -12.16 21.03 -8.42
C SER A 348 -11.63 21.28 -7.00
N GLN A 349 -11.69 20.27 -6.14
CA GLN A 349 -11.20 20.34 -4.78
C GLN A 349 -10.72 18.98 -4.30
N VAL A 350 -9.84 18.99 -3.30
CA VAL A 350 -9.30 17.81 -2.65
C VAL A 350 -9.13 18.04 -1.16
N ILE A 351 -9.28 16.98 -0.37
CA ILE A 351 -9.16 17.01 1.09
C ILE A 351 -7.89 16.30 1.50
N ILE A 352 -7.13 16.92 2.40
CA ILE A 352 -5.97 16.36 3.08
C ILE A 352 -6.35 16.15 4.55
N PRO A 353 -6.43 14.91 5.05
CA PRO A 353 -6.61 14.64 6.47
C PRO A 353 -5.28 14.79 7.22
N VAL A 354 -5.35 15.28 8.45
CA VAL A 354 -4.26 15.19 9.43
C VAL A 354 -4.83 14.55 10.68
N GLU A 355 -4.22 13.45 11.12
CA GLU A 355 -4.58 12.77 12.37
C GLU A 355 -4.14 13.65 13.56
N VAL A 356 -5.08 14.00 14.41
CA VAL A 356 -4.87 14.68 15.69
C VAL A 356 -4.87 13.61 16.78
N LEU A 357 -3.85 13.64 17.63
CA LEU A 357 -3.63 12.67 18.69
C LEU A 357 -4.37 13.14 19.94
N GLY A 358 -5.15 12.25 20.53
CA GLY A 358 -5.76 12.51 21.83
C GLY A 358 -4.86 12.08 22.98
N ASP A 359 -4.88 12.85 24.06
CA ASP A 359 -4.28 12.46 25.34
C ASP A 359 -5.19 12.74 26.56
N ASN A 360 -4.63 12.91 27.75
CA ASN A 360 -5.37 13.18 29.00
C ASN A 360 -4.68 14.30 29.81
N ILE A 361 -3.88 15.13 29.15
CA ILE A 361 -2.99 16.13 29.73
C ILE A 361 -3.53 17.50 29.37
N SER A 362 -3.72 18.36 30.38
CA SER A 362 -4.16 19.74 30.11
C SER A 362 -2.99 20.61 29.70
N GLU A 363 -2.97 20.98 28.43
CA GLU A 363 -1.90 21.73 27.76
C GLU A 363 -2.42 23.08 27.22
N GLY A 364 -3.74 23.21 27.10
CA GLY A 364 -4.43 24.37 26.57
C GLY A 364 -4.41 24.40 25.04
N ASN A 365 -5.22 25.26 24.43
CA ASN A 365 -5.38 25.22 22.97
C ASN A 365 -4.08 25.49 22.21
N GLU A 366 -3.83 24.64 21.22
CA GLU A 366 -2.61 24.66 20.43
C GLU A 366 -2.86 24.79 18.94
N THR A 367 -1.83 25.13 18.15
CA THR A 367 -1.97 25.32 16.70
C THR A 367 -0.87 24.63 15.93
N PHE A 368 -1.22 24.13 14.74
CA PHE A 368 -0.29 23.63 13.73
C PHE A 368 -0.70 24.10 12.34
N TYR A 369 0.20 23.90 11.36
CA TYR A 369 0.04 24.42 10.01
C TYR A 369 0.14 23.31 8.97
N LEU A 370 -0.49 23.54 7.81
CA LEU A 370 -0.26 22.78 6.59
C LEU A 370 0.18 23.73 5.48
N ASP A 371 1.36 23.45 4.93
CA ASP A 371 2.01 24.21 3.87
C ASP A 371 1.89 23.44 2.54
N VAL A 372 1.34 24.09 1.51
CA VAL A 372 1.20 23.54 0.14
C VAL A 372 2.12 24.30 -0.82
N THR A 373 2.88 23.57 -1.64
CA THR A 373 3.93 24.12 -2.52
C THR A 373 3.99 23.40 -3.87
N ASN A 374 4.76 23.95 -4.81
CA ASN A 374 5.15 23.31 -6.07
C ASN A 374 4.00 22.73 -6.91
N PRO A 375 2.96 23.51 -7.29
CA PRO A 375 1.97 23.02 -8.23
C PRO A 375 2.61 22.69 -9.59
N SER A 376 2.36 21.49 -10.14
CA SER A 376 2.83 21.10 -11.47
C SER A 376 2.17 21.88 -12.59
N TYR A 377 0.87 22.17 -12.44
CA TYR A 377 0.07 22.97 -13.36
C TYR A 377 -0.78 23.98 -12.59
N GLY A 378 -0.56 25.26 -12.87
CA GLY A 378 -1.23 26.37 -12.19
C GLY A 378 -0.26 27.22 -11.37
N SER A 379 -0.83 28.07 -10.51
CA SER A 379 -0.07 28.88 -9.55
C SER A 379 -0.84 28.97 -8.25
N LEU A 380 -0.12 29.24 -7.15
CA LEU A 380 -0.74 29.49 -5.85
C LEU A 380 -1.32 30.93 -5.72
N GLY A 381 -1.36 31.70 -6.82
CA GLY A 381 -1.79 33.10 -6.85
C GLY A 381 -0.71 34.09 -6.38
N ASP A 382 -0.79 35.35 -6.81
CA ASP A 382 -0.03 36.52 -6.28
C ASP A 382 1.50 36.37 -6.10
N ASN A 383 2.17 35.54 -6.93
CA ASN A 383 3.60 35.16 -6.76
C ASN A 383 3.88 34.44 -5.41
N THR A 384 2.89 33.74 -4.89
CA THR A 384 2.97 32.94 -3.67
C THR A 384 3.72 31.64 -3.97
N SER A 385 4.75 31.33 -3.16
CA SER A 385 5.48 30.07 -3.23
C SER A 385 4.89 28.98 -2.33
N THR A 386 4.12 29.39 -1.31
CA THR A 386 3.57 28.50 -0.28
C THR A 386 2.20 29.00 0.17
N LEU A 387 1.17 28.17 0.07
CA LEU A 387 -0.11 28.40 0.75
C LEU A 387 -0.04 27.76 2.13
N THR A 388 -0.37 28.53 3.16
CA THR A 388 -0.39 28.05 4.54
C THR A 388 -1.80 28.13 5.10
N ALA A 389 -2.28 27.01 5.62
CA ALA A 389 -3.49 26.95 6.43
C ALA A 389 -3.12 26.59 7.89
N VAL A 390 -3.93 27.05 8.84
CA VAL A 390 -3.75 26.79 10.28
C VAL A 390 -4.95 26.02 10.84
N ARG A 391 -4.70 25.15 11.82
CA ARG A 391 -5.72 24.50 12.65
C ARG A 391 -5.38 24.72 14.12
N THR A 392 -6.42 24.82 14.93
CA THR A 392 -6.33 24.88 16.38
C THR A 392 -6.84 23.57 16.97
N ILE A 393 -6.05 22.92 17.82
CA ILE A 393 -6.47 21.81 18.67
C ILE A 393 -7.03 22.43 19.95
N ILE A 394 -8.24 22.04 20.33
CA ILE A 394 -8.95 22.54 21.50
C ILE A 394 -8.82 21.50 22.61
N ASP A 395 -8.00 21.83 23.60
CA ASP A 395 -7.83 21.10 24.87
C ASP A 395 -9.17 20.99 25.58
N ASP A 396 -9.62 19.76 25.84
CA ASP A 396 -10.81 19.46 26.62
C ASP A 396 -10.53 18.76 27.94
N ASP A 397 -9.24 18.61 28.25
CA ASP A 397 -8.71 18.04 29.47
C ASP A 397 -8.69 18.97 30.68
N TYR A 398 -8.63 18.35 31.86
CA TYR A 398 -8.56 19.07 33.13
C TYR A 398 -7.37 18.61 33.95
N ASN A 399 -6.60 19.57 34.45
CA ASN A 399 -5.59 19.31 35.48
C ASN A 399 -6.20 18.61 36.71
N ILE A 400 -5.82 17.35 36.95
CA ILE A 400 -6.17 16.65 38.18
C ILE A 400 -5.32 17.26 39.32
N ALA A 401 -5.99 18.01 40.21
CA ALA A 401 -5.38 18.76 41.31
C ALA A 401 -4.76 17.89 42.42
#